data_AF-A0AAV9KY39-F1
#
_entry.id   AF-A0AAV9KY39-F1
#
_cell.length_a   1.000
_cell.length_b   1.000
_cell.length_c   1.000
_cell.angle_alpha   90.00
_cell.angle_beta   90.00
_cell.angle_gamma   90.00
#
_symmetry.space_group_name_H-M   'P 1'
#
loop_
_entity.id
_entity.type
_entity.pdbx_description
1 polymer ?
#
loop_
_entity_poly.entity_id
_entity_poly.type
_entity_poly.pdbx_seq_one_letter_code
_entity_poly.pdbx_strand_id
1 'polypeptide(L)'
;MEKRKDNEEANNSLVSFSALRKDVANVLDFMERLKNEEDQKAVDVDLIESLKLKLTFICTYVQLSYSDLEQFDDIMTRKRQEVENLLQPILDDDGKDVGCKYVLTSLAGNMDECISLYHRSKSDATMMDEQLDFLLLNLYHLSKHRAEKMFPGVTQYEVLQNVCGNIRDFHGLIVNGCIKHEMVENVLSLFQLMAERVGHFLWDDQNDENAQLSKLDENDRDSRLFKLAHLLLKIVPTELEVMHICCTLKASTSAEVGRFIRKLLETSSDTLREYLIHLQEHMITVITPSTSGARNIHVMMELLLIILSDMPKDFIHHDKLFDLLARVGALTREVSTLVRDLEEKLRNKEGNDQTNRATLDLLENIELLKKDLKHVYLESLLGGKRKRVCGLKL
;
A
#
# COMPACT_ATOMS: atom_id res chain seq x y z
N MET A 1 -4.28 -16.13 34.78
CA MET A 1 -5.25 -17.02 34.11
C MET A 1 -5.62 -16.45 32.75
N GLU A 2 -5.89 -15.13 32.66
CA GLU A 2 -6.11 -14.37 31.42
C GLU A 2 -5.01 -14.56 30.36
N LYS A 3 -3.73 -14.25 30.67
CA LYS A 3 -2.59 -14.47 29.74
C LYS A 3 -2.44 -15.89 29.18
N ARG A 4 -2.88 -16.93 29.91
CA ARG A 4 -2.82 -18.32 29.41
C ARG A 4 -3.94 -18.60 28.41
N LYS A 5 -5.12 -18.02 28.65
CA LYS A 5 -6.28 -18.12 27.77
C LYS A 5 -6.06 -17.30 26.50
N ASP A 6 -5.50 -16.09 26.62
CA ASP A 6 -5.15 -15.24 25.48
C ASP A 6 -4.12 -15.94 24.55
N ASN A 7 -3.10 -16.60 25.11
CA ASN A 7 -2.13 -17.38 24.32
C ASN A 7 -2.73 -18.62 23.64
N GLU A 8 -3.73 -19.26 24.25
CA GLU A 8 -4.40 -20.43 23.68
C GLU A 8 -5.31 -20.03 22.52
N GLU A 9 -6.02 -18.91 22.64
CA GLU A 9 -6.87 -18.34 21.58
C GLU A 9 -6.04 -17.86 20.37
N ALA A 10 -4.91 -17.19 20.60
CA ALA A 10 -3.98 -16.79 19.53
C ALA A 10 -3.39 -17.98 18.76
N ASN A 11 -3.01 -19.05 19.48
CA ASN A 11 -2.50 -20.27 18.86
C ASN A 11 -3.57 -20.97 18.01
N ASN A 12 -4.82 -21.00 18.46
CA ASN A 12 -5.92 -21.58 17.69
C ASN A 12 -6.17 -20.81 16.40
N SER A 13 -6.22 -19.47 16.45
CA SER A 13 -6.38 -18.61 15.26
C SER A 13 -5.28 -18.85 14.22
N LEU A 14 -4.02 -18.94 14.66
CA LEU A 14 -2.89 -19.21 13.76
C LEU A 14 -3.00 -20.58 13.09
N VAL A 15 -3.39 -21.62 13.84
CA VAL A 15 -3.57 -22.98 13.31
C VAL A 15 -4.69 -23.04 12.28
N SER A 16 -5.86 -22.46 12.59
CA SER A 16 -7.00 -22.42 11.66
C SER A 16 -6.64 -21.64 10.40
N PHE A 17 -5.95 -20.51 10.53
CA PHE A 17 -5.51 -19.73 9.37
C PHE A 17 -4.49 -20.48 8.50
N SER A 18 -3.55 -21.21 9.12
CA SER A 18 -2.62 -22.07 8.37
C SER A 18 -3.34 -23.17 7.59
N ALA A 19 -4.41 -23.76 8.16
CA ALA A 19 -5.22 -24.76 7.48
C ALA A 19 -5.98 -24.14 6.29
N LEU A 20 -6.59 -22.98 6.48
CA LEU A 20 -7.24 -22.21 5.41
C LEU A 20 -6.27 -21.89 4.26
N ARG A 21 -5.06 -21.38 4.56
CA ARG A 21 -4.05 -21.07 3.55
C ARG A 21 -3.67 -22.30 2.72
N LYS A 22 -3.54 -23.46 3.37
CA LYS A 22 -3.24 -24.73 2.69
C LYS A 22 -4.36 -25.14 1.75
N ASP A 23 -5.61 -25.03 2.17
CA ASP A 23 -6.75 -25.38 1.32
C ASP A 23 -6.91 -24.43 0.14
N VAL A 24 -6.71 -23.13 0.35
CA VAL A 24 -6.67 -22.14 -0.73
C VAL A 24 -5.59 -22.51 -1.76
N ALA A 25 -4.38 -22.86 -1.31
CA ALA A 25 -3.31 -23.29 -2.22
C ALA A 25 -3.70 -24.55 -3.01
N ASN A 26 -4.31 -25.55 -2.36
CA ASN A 26 -4.76 -26.78 -3.02
C ASN A 26 -5.84 -26.50 -4.08
N VAL A 27 -6.82 -25.63 -3.77
CA VAL A 27 -7.87 -25.26 -4.73
C VAL A 27 -7.29 -24.49 -5.90
N LEU A 28 -6.39 -23.53 -5.67
CA LEU A 28 -5.79 -22.75 -6.75
C LEU A 28 -4.89 -23.61 -7.66
N ASP A 29 -4.14 -24.56 -7.10
CA ASP A 29 -3.36 -25.54 -7.87
C ASP A 29 -4.26 -26.42 -8.74
N PHE A 30 -5.37 -26.91 -8.16
CA PHE A 30 -6.36 -27.67 -8.91
C PHE A 30 -6.95 -26.86 -10.08
N MET A 31 -7.32 -25.61 -9.84
CA MET A 31 -7.86 -24.72 -10.89
C MET A 31 -6.87 -24.46 -12.01
N GLU A 32 -5.59 -24.28 -11.69
CA GLU A 32 -4.56 -24.10 -12.72
C GLU A 32 -4.31 -25.41 -13.51
N ARG A 33 -4.44 -26.59 -12.88
CA ARG A 33 -4.40 -27.87 -13.60
C ARG A 33 -5.56 -28.03 -14.57
N LEU A 34 -6.79 -27.74 -14.14
CA LEU A 34 -7.97 -27.80 -14.99
C LEU A 34 -7.86 -26.91 -16.23
N LYS A 35 -7.27 -25.72 -16.08
CA LYS A 35 -7.03 -24.78 -17.19
C LYS A 35 -6.09 -25.35 -18.27
N ASN A 36 -5.19 -26.26 -17.90
CA ASN A 36 -4.16 -26.80 -18.79
C ASN A 36 -4.54 -28.15 -19.44
N GLU A 37 -5.71 -28.72 -19.12
CA GLU A 37 -6.18 -29.97 -19.73
C GLU A 37 -6.89 -29.70 -21.07
N GLU A 38 -6.35 -30.24 -22.18
CA GLU A 38 -6.86 -30.03 -23.55
C GLU A 38 -8.26 -30.61 -23.82
N ASP A 39 -8.74 -31.53 -22.98
CA ASP A 39 -9.95 -32.33 -23.21
C ASP A 39 -11.12 -31.99 -22.25
N GLN A 40 -10.96 -31.05 -21.33
CA GLN A 40 -12.03 -30.63 -20.42
C GLN A 40 -12.65 -29.30 -20.83
N LYS A 41 -13.94 -29.16 -20.50
CA LYS A 41 -14.76 -27.94 -20.62
C LYS A 41 -13.87 -26.74 -20.29
N ALA A 42 -13.65 -25.84 -21.24
CA ALA A 42 -12.81 -24.65 -21.03
C ALA A 42 -13.31 -23.91 -19.78
N VAL A 43 -12.60 -24.07 -18.65
CA VAL A 43 -12.92 -23.33 -17.44
C VAL A 43 -12.71 -21.87 -17.79
N ASP A 44 -13.77 -21.08 -17.64
CA ASP A 44 -13.73 -19.66 -17.95
C ASP A 44 -12.60 -19.00 -17.17
N VAL A 45 -11.67 -18.35 -17.88
CA VAL A 45 -10.52 -17.66 -17.28
C VAL A 45 -11.02 -16.60 -16.29
N ASP A 46 -12.17 -15.98 -16.59
CA ASP A 46 -12.80 -14.98 -15.74
C ASP A 46 -13.30 -15.59 -14.42
N LEU A 47 -13.72 -16.87 -14.44
CA LEU A 47 -14.13 -17.60 -13.24
C LEU A 47 -12.95 -17.91 -12.32
N ILE A 48 -11.80 -18.32 -12.88
CA ILE A 48 -10.57 -18.56 -12.10
C ILE A 48 -10.08 -17.26 -11.47
N GLU A 49 -10.08 -16.16 -12.22
CA GLU A 49 -9.68 -14.85 -11.71
C GLU A 49 -10.62 -14.37 -10.59
N SER A 50 -11.94 -14.55 -10.77
CA SER A 50 -12.94 -14.22 -9.74
C SER A 50 -12.76 -15.05 -8.46
N LEU A 51 -12.50 -16.36 -8.58
CA LEU A 51 -12.25 -17.23 -7.44
C LEU A 51 -10.97 -16.82 -6.69
N LYS A 52 -9.87 -16.59 -7.43
CA LYS A 52 -8.61 -16.09 -6.86
C LYS A 52 -8.84 -14.83 -6.05
N LEU A 53 -9.57 -13.85 -6.61
CA LEU A 53 -9.86 -12.59 -5.93
C LEU A 53 -10.65 -12.78 -4.63
N LYS A 54 -11.71 -13.61 -4.64
CA LYS A 54 -12.54 -13.85 -3.44
C LYS A 54 -11.77 -14.61 -2.35
N LEU A 55 -10.94 -15.59 -2.73
CA LEU A 55 -10.09 -16.30 -1.77
C LEU A 55 -9.03 -15.37 -1.18
N THR A 56 -8.42 -14.50 -2.00
CA THR A 56 -7.53 -13.43 -1.54
C THR A 56 -8.24 -12.51 -0.55
N PHE A 57 -9.46 -12.08 -0.85
CA PHE A 57 -10.28 -11.25 0.05
C PHE A 57 -10.48 -11.94 1.40
N ILE A 58 -10.99 -13.17 1.41
CA ILE A 58 -11.26 -13.92 2.65
C ILE A 58 -9.98 -14.07 3.48
N CYS A 59 -8.87 -14.45 2.84
CA CYS A 59 -7.57 -14.60 3.51
C CYS A 59 -7.04 -13.29 4.12
N THR A 60 -7.27 -12.15 3.46
CA THR A 60 -6.88 -10.83 3.99
C THR A 60 -7.65 -10.52 5.26
N TYR A 61 -8.98 -10.65 5.24
CA TYR A 61 -9.80 -10.17 6.35
C TYR A 61 -9.91 -11.17 7.51
N VAL A 62 -9.62 -12.45 7.28
CA VAL A 62 -9.33 -13.37 8.39
C VAL A 62 -8.07 -12.92 9.15
N GLN A 63 -7.03 -12.44 8.47
CA GLN A 63 -5.84 -11.93 9.17
C GLN A 63 -6.08 -10.59 9.85
N LEU A 64 -6.87 -9.71 9.23
CA LEU A 64 -7.27 -8.42 9.78
C LEU A 64 -8.53 -8.50 10.67
N SER A 65 -8.90 -9.70 11.13
CA SER A 65 -10.11 -9.91 11.93
C SER A 65 -10.07 -9.17 13.27
N TYR A 66 -8.89 -8.78 13.73
CA TYR A 66 -8.73 -8.00 14.96
C TYR A 66 -9.04 -6.50 14.76
N SER A 67 -9.22 -6.04 13.53
CA SER A 67 -9.26 -4.62 13.17
C SER A 67 -10.69 -4.02 13.14
N ASP A 68 -11.58 -4.35 14.07
CA ASP A 68 -12.95 -3.78 14.20
C ASP A 68 -13.64 -3.44 12.86
N LEU A 69 -13.90 -4.47 12.04
CA LEU A 69 -14.44 -4.34 10.70
C LEU A 69 -15.97 -4.34 10.74
N GLU A 70 -16.59 -3.26 10.25
CA GLU A 70 -18.06 -3.14 10.25
C GLU A 70 -18.70 -4.27 9.44
N GLN A 71 -19.74 -4.91 9.99
CA GLN A 71 -20.50 -6.01 9.36
C GLN A 71 -19.62 -7.21 8.96
N PHE A 72 -18.52 -7.46 9.68
CA PHE A 72 -17.59 -8.56 9.39
C PHE A 72 -18.28 -9.90 9.14
N ASP A 73 -19.09 -10.37 10.08
CA ASP A 73 -19.73 -11.71 10.01
C ASP A 73 -20.62 -11.82 8.76
N ASP A 74 -21.44 -10.82 8.49
CA ASP A 74 -22.38 -10.81 7.36
C ASP A 74 -21.63 -10.79 6.02
N ILE A 75 -20.62 -9.93 5.91
CA ILE A 75 -19.83 -9.76 4.69
C ILE A 75 -18.99 -11.01 4.41
N MET A 76 -18.29 -11.52 5.42
CA MET A 76 -17.45 -12.71 5.28
C MET A 76 -18.28 -13.95 4.96
N THR A 77 -19.45 -14.10 5.58
CA THR A 77 -20.39 -15.18 5.27
C THR A 77 -20.86 -15.10 3.81
N ARG A 78 -21.21 -13.90 3.34
CA ARG A 78 -21.57 -13.68 1.93
C ARG A 78 -20.43 -14.03 0.98
N LYS A 79 -19.20 -13.60 1.27
CA LYS A 79 -18.00 -13.90 0.46
C LYS A 79 -17.71 -15.40 0.40
N ARG A 80 -17.85 -16.08 1.54
CA ARG A 80 -17.74 -17.54 1.63
C ARG A 80 -18.79 -18.25 0.77
N GLN A 81 -20.05 -17.79 0.79
CA GLN A 81 -21.10 -18.33 -0.09
C GLN A 81 -20.80 -18.05 -1.58
N GLU A 82 -20.28 -16.87 -1.90
CA GLU A 82 -19.89 -16.52 -3.26
C GLU A 82 -18.75 -17.40 -3.80
N VAL A 83 -17.84 -17.86 -2.93
CA VAL A 83 -16.79 -18.85 -3.28
C VAL A 83 -17.42 -20.21 -3.55
N GLU A 84 -18.31 -20.67 -2.68
CA GLU A 84 -19.03 -21.95 -2.85
C GLU A 84 -19.80 -21.97 -4.18
N ASN A 85 -20.50 -20.88 -4.50
CA ASN A 85 -21.23 -20.74 -5.76
C ASN A 85 -20.33 -20.75 -7.01
N LEU A 86 -19.09 -20.24 -6.92
CA LEU A 86 -18.13 -20.30 -8.03
C LEU A 86 -17.55 -21.70 -8.23
N LEU A 87 -17.43 -22.47 -7.14
CA LEU A 87 -16.89 -23.83 -7.16
C LEU A 87 -17.94 -24.87 -7.56
N GLN A 88 -19.21 -24.64 -7.25
CA GLN A 88 -20.32 -25.56 -7.52
C GLN A 88 -20.37 -26.07 -8.98
N PRO A 89 -20.29 -25.22 -10.03
CA PRO A 89 -20.37 -25.67 -11.42
C PRO A 89 -19.19 -26.54 -11.86
N ILE A 90 -18.05 -26.45 -11.16
CA ILE A 90 -16.84 -27.25 -11.42
C ILE A 90 -17.02 -28.67 -10.87
N LEU A 91 -17.88 -28.85 -9.87
CA LEU A 91 -18.12 -30.13 -9.19
C LEU A 91 -19.26 -30.94 -9.79
N ASP A 92 -20.20 -30.28 -10.48
CA ASP A 92 -21.40 -30.90 -11.05
C ASP A 92 -21.11 -31.65 -12.37
N ASP A 93 -19.87 -31.62 -12.88
CA ASP A 93 -19.42 -32.40 -14.04
C ASP A 93 -18.99 -33.82 -13.59
N ASP A 94 -19.97 -34.73 -13.59
CA ASP A 94 -19.90 -36.20 -13.50
C ASP A 94 -18.63 -36.83 -12.84
N GLY A 95 -18.46 -36.54 -11.55
CA GLY A 95 -17.99 -37.46 -10.51
C GLY A 95 -16.80 -38.35 -10.83
N LYS A 96 -15.56 -37.84 -10.72
CA LYS A 96 -14.38 -38.71 -10.53
C LYS A 96 -13.32 -38.27 -9.52
N ASP A 97 -13.40 -37.08 -8.91
CA ASP A 97 -12.39 -36.67 -7.93
C ASP A 97 -12.96 -36.50 -6.51
N VAL A 98 -12.95 -37.62 -5.76
CA VAL A 98 -13.25 -37.64 -4.31
C VAL A 98 -12.30 -36.70 -3.54
N GLY A 99 -11.08 -36.48 -4.05
CA GLY A 99 -10.11 -35.55 -3.50
C GLY A 99 -10.59 -34.10 -3.57
N CYS A 100 -11.14 -33.68 -4.71
CA CYS A 100 -11.68 -32.31 -4.85
C CYS A 100 -12.84 -32.05 -3.90
N LYS A 101 -13.77 -32.99 -3.77
CA LYS A 101 -14.90 -32.83 -2.83
C LYS A 101 -14.42 -32.68 -1.39
N TYR A 102 -13.37 -33.42 -1.00
CA TYR A 102 -12.75 -33.29 0.32
C TYR A 102 -12.08 -31.92 0.51
N VAL A 103 -11.27 -31.47 -0.45
CA VAL A 103 -10.57 -30.17 -0.39
C VAL A 103 -11.57 -29.02 -0.26
N LEU A 104 -12.71 -29.08 -0.96
CA LEU A 104 -13.73 -28.03 -0.87
C LEU A 104 -14.52 -28.05 0.43
N THR A 105 -14.84 -29.25 0.94
CA THR A 105 -15.47 -29.37 2.26
C THR A 105 -14.53 -28.85 3.35
N SER A 106 -13.24 -29.16 3.24
CA SER A 106 -12.19 -28.66 4.13
C SER A 106 -12.06 -27.13 4.03
N LEU A 107 -12.02 -26.59 2.80
CA LEU A 107 -11.94 -25.15 2.57
C LEU A 107 -13.12 -24.41 3.24
N ALA A 108 -14.34 -24.88 3.01
CA ALA A 108 -15.54 -24.30 3.59
C ALA A 108 -15.51 -24.35 5.12
N GLY A 109 -15.15 -25.51 5.69
CA GLY A 109 -15.02 -25.68 7.14
C GLY A 109 -13.95 -24.77 7.76
N ASN A 110 -12.79 -24.65 7.13
CA ASN A 110 -11.70 -23.79 7.58
C ASN A 110 -12.05 -22.30 7.45
N MET A 111 -12.81 -21.89 6.42
CA MET A 111 -13.35 -20.53 6.34
C MET A 111 -14.30 -20.24 7.48
N ASP A 112 -15.27 -21.13 7.74
CA ASP A 112 -16.25 -20.96 8.82
C ASP A 112 -15.57 -20.88 10.19
N GLU A 113 -14.58 -21.75 10.42
CA GLU A 113 -13.77 -21.75 11.64
C GLU A 113 -13.04 -20.40 11.81
N CYS A 114 -12.31 -19.95 10.78
CA CYS A 114 -11.60 -18.67 10.81
C CYS A 114 -12.53 -17.47 11.03
N ILE A 115 -13.69 -17.42 10.34
CA ILE A 115 -14.67 -16.34 10.51
C ILE A 115 -15.20 -16.34 11.94
N SER A 116 -15.51 -17.51 12.51
CA SER A 116 -16.03 -17.61 13.88
C SER A 116 -15.04 -17.17 14.97
N LEU A 117 -13.73 -17.18 14.65
CA LEU A 117 -12.68 -16.75 15.57
C LEU A 117 -12.50 -15.22 15.61
N TYR A 118 -13.17 -14.46 14.73
CA TYR A 118 -13.15 -13.00 14.69
C TYR A 118 -13.30 -12.36 16.08
N HIS A 119 -14.36 -12.71 16.81
CA HIS A 119 -14.68 -12.15 18.13
C HIS A 119 -13.70 -12.55 19.25
N ARG A 120 -12.71 -13.40 18.95
CA ARG A 120 -11.75 -13.94 19.93
C ARG A 120 -10.30 -13.50 19.69
N SER A 121 -10.03 -12.79 18.60
CA SER A 121 -8.67 -12.34 18.29
C SER A 121 -8.37 -10.99 18.96
N LYS A 122 -7.33 -10.92 19.80
CA LYS A 122 -6.85 -9.65 20.39
C LYS A 122 -5.63 -9.12 19.62
N SER A 123 -5.63 -7.81 19.39
CA SER A 123 -4.72 -7.03 18.53
C SER A 123 -3.32 -6.69 19.12
N ASP A 124 -2.89 -7.28 20.23
CA ASP A 124 -1.69 -6.80 20.94
C ASP A 124 -0.37 -7.50 20.53
N ALA A 125 -0.41 -8.48 19.63
CA ALA A 125 0.77 -9.21 19.19
C ALA A 125 1.32 -8.66 17.86
N THR A 126 2.63 -8.41 17.82
CA THR A 126 3.35 -8.18 16.55
C THR A 126 3.07 -9.33 15.59
N MET A 127 2.58 -9.02 14.40
CA MET A 127 2.29 -10.02 13.37
C MET A 127 3.58 -10.75 13.00
N MET A 128 3.53 -12.09 12.88
CA MET A 128 4.70 -12.87 12.46
C MET A 128 5.09 -12.49 11.02
N ASP A 129 6.38 -12.50 10.69
CA ASP A 129 6.89 -12.13 9.36
C ASP A 129 6.19 -12.89 8.22
N GLU A 130 5.92 -14.19 8.39
CA GLU A 130 5.22 -15.01 7.38
C GLU A 130 3.75 -14.60 7.18
N GLN A 131 3.10 -14.11 8.23
CA GLN A 131 1.74 -13.60 8.15
C GLN A 131 1.77 -12.22 7.46
N LEU A 132 2.68 -11.34 7.86
CA LEU A 132 2.84 -10.02 7.24
C LEU A 132 3.15 -10.13 5.75
N ASP A 133 4.05 -11.04 5.36
CA ASP A 133 4.37 -11.32 3.95
C ASP A 133 3.12 -11.68 3.14
N PHE A 134 2.32 -12.60 3.69
CA PHE A 134 1.11 -13.07 3.03
C PHE A 134 0.01 -11.99 2.99
N LEU A 135 -0.12 -11.18 4.05
CA LEU A 135 -1.04 -10.05 4.08
C LEU A 135 -0.65 -8.99 3.03
N LEU A 136 0.61 -8.59 2.96
CA LEU A 136 1.11 -7.62 1.97
C LEU A 136 0.91 -8.13 0.54
N LEU A 137 1.14 -9.42 0.30
CA LEU A 137 0.86 -10.05 -0.99
C LEU A 137 -0.61 -9.94 -1.38
N ASN A 138 -1.53 -10.27 -0.46
CA ASN A 138 -2.95 -10.21 -0.74
C ASN A 138 -3.45 -8.77 -0.93
N LEU A 139 -2.99 -7.82 -0.10
CA LEU A 139 -3.32 -6.40 -0.27
C LEU A 139 -2.82 -5.87 -1.61
N TYR A 140 -1.63 -6.25 -2.05
CA TYR A 140 -1.17 -5.92 -3.40
C TYR A 140 -2.11 -6.47 -4.49
N HIS A 141 -2.56 -7.73 -4.38
CA HIS A 141 -3.48 -8.30 -5.35
C HIS A 141 -4.84 -7.61 -5.38
N LEU A 142 -5.37 -7.25 -4.22
CA LEU A 142 -6.62 -6.48 -4.11
C LEU A 142 -6.45 -5.08 -4.70
N SER A 143 -5.40 -4.35 -4.33
CA SER A 143 -5.09 -3.02 -4.89
C SER A 143 -4.88 -3.07 -6.40
N LYS A 144 -4.16 -4.09 -6.90
CA LYS A 144 -3.95 -4.32 -8.32
C LYS A 144 -5.27 -4.54 -9.07
N HIS A 145 -6.16 -5.37 -8.51
CA HIS A 145 -7.47 -5.60 -9.10
C HIS A 145 -8.28 -4.30 -9.18
N ARG A 146 -8.22 -3.45 -8.14
CA ARG A 146 -8.87 -2.14 -8.14
C ARG A 146 -8.35 -1.25 -9.25
N ALA A 147 -7.04 -1.09 -9.35
CA ALA A 147 -6.43 -0.20 -10.34
C ALA A 147 -6.60 -0.70 -11.78
N GLU A 148 -6.38 -1.99 -12.04
CA GLU A 148 -6.33 -2.50 -13.41
C GLU A 148 -7.70 -2.91 -13.96
N LYS A 149 -8.61 -3.39 -13.11
CA LYS A 149 -9.90 -3.95 -13.54
C LYS A 149 -11.07 -3.03 -13.21
N MET A 150 -11.15 -2.50 -11.99
CA MET A 150 -12.31 -1.71 -11.56
C MET A 150 -12.22 -0.23 -11.93
N PHE A 151 -11.03 0.35 -11.75
CA PHE A 151 -10.76 1.77 -11.87
C PHE A 151 -9.58 2.07 -12.79
N PRO A 152 -9.56 1.51 -14.02
CA PRO A 152 -8.47 1.73 -14.96
C PRO A 152 -8.29 3.22 -15.29
N GLY A 153 -7.05 3.69 -15.19
CA GLY A 153 -6.67 5.08 -15.47
C GLY A 153 -6.98 6.07 -14.34
N VAL A 154 -7.39 5.59 -13.16
CA VAL A 154 -7.49 6.42 -11.95
C VAL A 154 -6.15 6.39 -11.21
N THR A 155 -5.39 7.49 -11.34
CA THR A 155 -4.02 7.60 -10.80
C THR A 155 -3.91 7.21 -9.34
N GLN A 156 -4.87 7.59 -8.48
CA GLN A 156 -4.79 7.28 -7.05
C GLN A 156 -4.81 5.78 -6.76
N TYR A 157 -5.57 4.99 -7.54
CA TYR A 157 -5.58 3.53 -7.40
C TYR A 157 -4.29 2.91 -7.94
N GLU A 158 -3.72 3.45 -9.02
CA GLU A 158 -2.41 3.04 -9.54
C GLU A 158 -1.32 3.29 -8.48
N VAL A 159 -1.36 4.44 -7.82
CA VAL A 159 -0.45 4.76 -6.71
C VAL A 159 -0.65 3.81 -5.54
N LEU A 160 -1.89 3.51 -5.14
CA LEU A 160 -2.17 2.51 -4.10
C LEU A 160 -1.56 1.13 -4.46
N GLN A 161 -1.75 0.67 -5.70
CA GLN A 161 -1.14 -0.57 -6.19
C GLN A 161 0.40 -0.53 -6.12
N ASN A 162 1.01 0.57 -6.57
CA ASN A 162 2.46 0.74 -6.60
C ASN A 162 3.04 0.72 -5.18
N VAL A 163 2.45 1.48 -4.26
CA VAL A 163 2.84 1.53 -2.85
C VAL A 163 2.77 0.13 -2.24
N CYS A 164 1.65 -0.58 -2.38
CA CYS A 164 1.51 -1.95 -1.88
C CYS A 164 2.56 -2.91 -2.48
N GLY A 165 2.83 -2.79 -3.78
CA GLY A 165 3.82 -3.61 -4.46
C GLY A 165 5.24 -3.34 -3.99
N ASN A 166 5.59 -2.07 -3.80
CA ASN A 166 6.91 -1.64 -3.36
C ASN A 166 7.20 -2.06 -1.92
N ILE A 167 6.21 -1.94 -1.02
CA ILE A 167 6.35 -2.41 0.37
C ILE A 167 6.47 -3.93 0.43
N ARG A 168 5.64 -4.67 -0.32
CA ARG A 168 5.76 -6.14 -0.40
C ARG A 168 7.15 -6.56 -0.91
N ASP A 169 7.61 -5.96 -2.00
CA ASP A 169 8.90 -6.32 -2.59
C ASP A 169 10.07 -5.99 -1.66
N PHE A 170 9.99 -4.87 -0.91
CA PHE A 170 10.97 -4.55 0.10
C PHE A 170 10.92 -5.53 1.29
N HIS A 171 9.73 -5.92 1.75
CA HIS A 171 9.57 -6.96 2.76
C HIS A 171 10.21 -8.28 2.29
N GLY A 172 10.07 -8.64 1.02
CA GLY A 172 10.77 -9.79 0.43
C GLY A 172 12.29 -9.71 0.57
N LEU A 173 12.90 -8.52 0.40
CA LEU A 173 14.33 -8.34 0.65
C LEU A 173 14.72 -8.60 2.12
N ILE A 174 13.83 -8.24 3.06
CA ILE A 174 14.02 -8.50 4.49
C ILE A 174 14.00 -10.01 4.74
N VAL A 175 12.95 -10.70 4.30
CA VAL A 175 12.77 -12.16 4.47
C VAL A 175 13.92 -12.94 3.81
N ASN A 176 14.43 -12.48 2.67
CA ASN A 176 15.56 -13.09 1.98
C ASN A 176 16.93 -12.78 2.63
N GLY A 177 16.98 -11.99 3.71
CA GLY A 177 18.22 -11.64 4.41
C GLY A 177 19.12 -10.65 3.64
N CYS A 178 18.56 -9.93 2.66
CA CYS A 178 19.30 -8.92 1.90
C CYS A 178 19.51 -7.60 2.68
N ILE A 179 18.72 -7.38 3.73
CA ILE A 179 18.74 -6.16 4.56
C ILE A 179 19.18 -6.52 5.98
N LYS A 180 20.05 -5.70 6.57
CA LYS A 180 20.54 -5.91 7.94
C LYS A 180 19.43 -5.72 8.97
N HIS A 181 19.41 -6.56 9.99
CA HIS A 181 18.41 -6.57 11.07
C HIS A 181 18.19 -5.19 11.74
N GLU A 182 19.24 -4.40 11.95
CA GLU A 182 19.14 -3.05 12.55
C GLU A 182 18.27 -2.09 11.70
N MET A 183 18.25 -2.26 10.38
CA MET A 183 17.38 -1.48 9.49
C MET A 183 15.95 -2.02 9.45
N VAL A 184 15.74 -3.29 9.83
CA VAL A 184 14.47 -4.02 9.76
C VAL A 184 13.55 -3.68 10.93
N GLU A 185 14.08 -3.61 12.16
CA GLU A 185 13.27 -3.33 13.36
C GLU A 185 12.50 -2.01 13.27
N ASN A 186 13.02 -1.03 12.53
CA ASN A 186 12.42 0.29 12.39
C ASN A 186 11.26 0.35 11.36
N VAL A 187 11.11 -0.64 10.47
CA VAL A 187 10.15 -0.57 9.36
C VAL A 187 9.03 -1.59 9.40
N LEU A 188 9.19 -2.73 10.07
CA LEU A 188 8.15 -3.77 10.13
C LEU A 188 6.84 -3.25 10.74
N SER A 189 6.95 -2.43 11.80
CA SER A 189 5.78 -1.79 12.41
C SER A 189 5.07 -0.82 11.46
N LEU A 190 5.82 -0.11 10.61
CA LEU A 190 5.26 0.77 9.58
C LEU A 190 4.54 -0.02 8.48
N PHE A 191 5.02 -1.22 8.15
CA PHE A 191 4.40 -2.10 7.16
C PHE A 191 3.11 -2.69 7.68
N GLN A 192 3.10 -3.18 8.93
CA GLN A 192 1.87 -3.65 9.57
C GLN A 192 0.83 -2.52 9.65
N LEU A 193 1.23 -1.33 10.09
CA LEU A 193 0.32 -0.17 10.16
C LEU A 193 -0.20 0.26 8.79
N MET A 194 0.65 0.23 7.74
CA MET A 194 0.17 0.44 6.37
C MET A 194 -0.84 -0.63 5.98
N ALA A 195 -0.52 -1.90 6.22
CA ALA A 195 -1.35 -3.03 5.81
C ALA A 195 -2.75 -2.95 6.44
N GLU A 196 -2.84 -2.59 7.73
CA GLU A 196 -4.11 -2.34 8.42
C GLU A 196 -4.88 -1.19 7.78
N ARG A 197 -4.23 -0.04 7.51
CA ARG A 197 -4.88 1.12 6.87
C ARG A 197 -5.40 0.82 5.48
N VAL A 198 -4.60 0.12 4.66
CA VAL A 198 -4.99 -0.29 3.31
C VAL A 198 -6.12 -1.31 3.37
N GLY A 199 -6.02 -2.30 4.27
CA GLY A 199 -7.05 -3.30 4.47
C GLY A 199 -8.39 -2.69 4.85
N HIS A 200 -8.42 -1.78 5.83
CA HIS A 200 -9.62 -1.04 6.19
C HIS A 200 -10.24 -0.28 5.01
N PHE A 201 -9.42 0.45 4.25
CA PHE A 201 -9.92 1.17 3.08
C PHE A 201 -10.54 0.22 2.04
N LEU A 202 -9.86 -0.89 1.74
CA LEU A 202 -10.34 -1.87 0.77
C LEU A 202 -11.58 -2.63 1.25
N TRP A 203 -11.76 -2.76 2.58
CA TRP A 203 -12.96 -3.30 3.19
C TRP A 203 -14.14 -2.36 2.95
N ASP A 204 -13.97 -1.07 3.21
CA ASP A 204 -15.01 -0.07 2.98
C ASP A 204 -15.33 0.09 1.49
N ASP A 205 -14.33 -0.03 0.62
CA ASP A 205 -14.44 0.09 -0.84
C ASP A 205 -15.08 -1.15 -1.51
N GLN A 206 -15.37 -2.22 -0.75
CA GLN A 206 -15.94 -3.48 -1.27
C GLN A 206 -17.39 -3.40 -1.72
N ASN A 207 -18.14 -2.37 -1.29
CA ASN A 207 -19.58 -2.31 -1.48
C ASN A 207 -20.02 -2.20 -2.95
N ASP A 208 -19.07 -2.04 -3.87
CA ASP A 208 -19.29 -1.79 -5.30
C ASP A 208 -18.51 -2.74 -6.22
N GLU A 209 -18.32 -3.99 -5.83
CA GLU A 209 -17.60 -5.00 -6.62
C GLU A 209 -18.12 -5.22 -8.06
N ASN A 210 -19.31 -4.70 -8.41
CA ASN A 210 -19.85 -4.78 -9.77
C ASN A 210 -20.06 -3.40 -10.43
N ALA A 211 -19.79 -2.30 -9.71
CA ALA A 211 -19.96 -0.95 -10.25
C ALA A 211 -18.63 -0.46 -10.84
N GLN A 212 -18.61 -0.30 -12.16
CA GLN A 212 -17.55 0.49 -12.81
C GLN A 212 -17.63 1.93 -12.32
N LEU A 213 -16.51 2.64 -12.28
CA LEU A 213 -16.47 4.05 -11.89
C LEU A 213 -17.54 4.89 -12.62
N SER A 214 -17.72 4.63 -13.92
CA SER A 214 -18.69 5.30 -14.80
C SER A 214 -20.16 5.09 -14.42
N LYS A 215 -20.46 4.09 -13.57
CA LYS A 215 -21.80 3.76 -13.08
C LYS A 215 -22.08 4.31 -11.68
N LEU A 216 -21.07 4.81 -10.99
CA LEU A 216 -21.24 5.52 -9.72
C LEU A 216 -21.77 6.93 -9.99
N ASP A 217 -22.62 7.43 -9.11
CA ASP A 217 -22.96 8.84 -9.13
C ASP A 217 -21.73 9.70 -8.77
N GLU A 218 -21.81 10.99 -9.11
CA GLU A 218 -20.70 11.93 -8.93
C GLU A 218 -20.30 12.09 -7.46
N ASN A 219 -21.27 12.07 -6.54
CA ASN A 219 -21.01 12.26 -5.10
C ASN A 219 -20.31 11.03 -4.50
N ASP A 220 -20.74 9.82 -4.87
CA ASP A 220 -20.15 8.57 -4.40
C ASP A 220 -18.71 8.40 -4.91
N ARG A 221 -18.48 8.81 -6.17
CA ARG A 221 -17.13 8.84 -6.75
C ARG A 221 -16.22 9.81 -5.99
N ASP A 222 -16.66 11.05 -5.79
CA ASP A 222 -15.85 12.09 -5.16
C ASP A 222 -15.54 11.75 -3.70
N SER A 223 -16.53 11.25 -2.97
CA SER A 223 -16.37 10.74 -1.59
C SER A 223 -15.31 9.65 -1.51
N ARG A 224 -15.31 8.70 -2.46
CA ARG A 224 -14.32 7.62 -2.52
C ARG A 224 -12.93 8.12 -2.85
N LEU A 225 -12.79 8.98 -3.86
CA LEU A 225 -11.50 9.57 -4.23
C LEU A 225 -10.93 10.41 -3.08
N PHE A 226 -11.78 11.11 -2.35
CA PHE A 226 -11.37 11.85 -1.15
C PHE A 226 -10.85 10.91 -0.04
N LYS A 227 -11.56 9.81 0.25
CA LYS A 227 -11.09 8.78 1.20
C LYS A 227 -9.76 8.16 0.76
N LEU A 228 -9.62 7.88 -0.53
CA LEU A 228 -8.40 7.31 -1.10
C LEU A 228 -7.23 8.30 -1.02
N ALA A 229 -7.42 9.58 -1.36
CA ALA A 229 -6.42 10.62 -1.19
C ALA A 229 -5.95 10.72 0.27
N HIS A 230 -6.88 10.66 1.22
CA HIS A 230 -6.57 10.66 2.65
C HIS A 230 -5.82 9.38 3.09
N LEU A 231 -6.11 8.22 2.49
CA LEU A 231 -5.32 7.01 2.68
C LEU A 231 -3.89 7.20 2.15
N LEU A 232 -3.72 7.72 0.93
CA LEU A 232 -2.40 7.95 0.32
C LEU A 232 -1.52 8.82 1.21
N LEU A 233 -2.08 9.86 1.81
CA LEU A 233 -1.39 10.72 2.79
C LEU A 233 -0.83 9.95 3.99
N LYS A 234 -1.49 8.85 4.38
CA LYS A 234 -1.13 8.00 5.51
C LYS A 234 -0.17 6.87 5.15
N ILE A 235 -0.13 6.42 3.90
CA ILE A 235 0.62 5.22 3.50
C ILE A 235 1.87 5.52 2.68
N VAL A 236 1.87 6.55 1.84
CA VAL A 236 3.05 6.94 1.04
C VAL A 236 4.25 7.32 1.91
N PRO A 237 4.10 7.93 3.11
CA PRO A 237 5.25 8.16 4.01
C PRO A 237 6.04 6.89 4.33
N THR A 238 5.40 5.72 4.44
CA THR A 238 6.09 4.45 4.62
C THR A 238 6.96 4.07 3.42
N GLU A 239 6.49 4.35 2.20
CA GLU A 239 7.29 4.16 0.98
C GLU A 239 8.47 5.14 0.92
N LEU A 240 8.28 6.39 1.38
CA LEU A 240 9.38 7.36 1.48
C LEU A 240 10.49 6.88 2.43
N GLU A 241 10.14 6.22 3.53
CA GLU A 241 11.11 5.57 4.42
C GLU A 241 11.87 4.43 3.71
N VAL A 242 11.15 3.59 2.95
CA VAL A 242 11.77 2.54 2.12
C VAL A 242 12.73 3.13 1.09
N MET A 243 12.34 4.20 0.41
CA MET A 243 13.20 4.91 -0.52
C MET A 243 14.45 5.46 0.18
N HIS A 244 14.30 6.04 1.36
CA HIS A 244 15.42 6.55 2.15
C HIS A 244 16.42 5.45 2.52
N ILE A 245 15.93 4.31 3.01
CA ILE A 245 16.78 3.15 3.32
C ILE A 245 17.51 2.68 2.07
N CYS A 246 16.80 2.57 0.94
CA CYS A 246 17.41 2.18 -0.34
C CYS A 246 18.54 3.11 -0.78
N CYS A 247 18.44 4.42 -0.51
CA CYS A 247 19.53 5.35 -0.79
C CYS A 247 20.80 5.00 -0.02
N THR A 248 20.69 4.53 1.23
CA THR A 248 21.83 4.06 2.02
C THR A 248 22.41 2.74 1.49
N LEU A 249 21.59 1.95 0.81
CA LEU A 249 21.96 0.66 0.23
C LEU A 249 22.47 0.75 -1.21
N LYS A 250 22.65 1.95 -1.77
CA LYS A 250 23.09 2.13 -3.17
C LYS A 250 24.44 1.47 -3.48
N ALA A 251 25.31 1.32 -2.48
CA ALA A 251 26.59 0.63 -2.60
C ALA A 251 26.51 -0.90 -2.38
N SER A 252 25.31 -1.44 -2.17
CA SER A 252 25.10 -2.87 -1.97
C SER A 252 25.55 -3.66 -3.20
N THR A 253 26.26 -4.77 -2.98
CA THR A 253 26.64 -5.71 -4.03
C THR A 253 25.53 -6.72 -4.35
N SER A 254 24.39 -6.68 -3.62
CA SER A 254 23.27 -7.58 -3.87
C SER A 254 22.55 -7.21 -5.17
N ALA A 255 22.53 -8.16 -6.12
CA ALA A 255 21.80 -8.00 -7.36
C ALA A 255 20.29 -7.85 -7.14
N GLU A 256 19.76 -8.46 -6.07
CA GLU A 256 18.34 -8.36 -5.71
C GLU A 256 17.99 -6.95 -5.24
N VAL A 257 18.81 -6.38 -4.36
CA VAL A 257 18.67 -4.98 -3.91
C VAL A 257 18.78 -4.02 -5.10
N GLY A 258 19.76 -4.24 -5.99
CA GLY A 258 19.91 -3.42 -7.20
C GLY A 258 18.70 -3.48 -8.15
N ARG A 259 18.07 -4.65 -8.29
CA ARG A 259 16.82 -4.80 -9.07
C ARG A 259 15.66 -4.11 -8.40
N PHE A 260 15.52 -4.24 -7.08
CA PHE A 260 14.45 -3.59 -6.33
C PHE A 260 14.54 -2.07 -6.43
N ILE A 261 15.72 -1.47 -6.20
CA ILE A 261 15.93 -0.01 -6.27
C ILE A 261 15.48 0.53 -7.63
N ARG A 262 15.82 -0.18 -8.71
CA ARG A 262 15.40 0.19 -10.06
C ARG A 262 13.87 0.24 -10.19
N LYS A 263 13.19 -0.83 -9.76
CA LYS A 263 11.73 -0.95 -9.84
C LYS A 263 11.01 0.07 -8.96
N LEU A 264 11.50 0.28 -7.73
CA LEU A 264 10.98 1.29 -6.81
C LEU A 264 11.01 2.67 -7.47
N LEU A 265 12.16 3.01 -8.07
CA LEU A 265 12.33 4.31 -8.69
C LEU A 265 11.52 4.47 -9.97
N GLU A 266 11.32 3.41 -10.77
CA GLU A 266 10.44 3.43 -11.96
C GLU A 266 9.00 3.84 -11.64
N THR A 267 8.48 3.45 -10.47
CA THR A 267 7.09 3.76 -10.05
C THR A 267 7.00 5.01 -9.18
N SER A 268 8.09 5.42 -8.54
CA SER A 268 8.07 6.49 -7.54
C SER A 268 7.75 7.89 -8.09
N SER A 269 8.03 8.18 -9.38
CA SER A 269 7.73 9.53 -9.92
C SER A 269 6.24 9.86 -9.85
N ASP A 270 5.39 8.94 -10.29
CA ASP A 270 3.94 9.13 -10.27
C ASP A 270 3.40 9.10 -8.83
N THR A 271 3.92 8.19 -7.98
CA THR A 271 3.61 8.15 -6.54
C THR A 271 3.92 9.48 -5.84
N LEU A 272 5.14 10.01 -6.02
CA LEU A 272 5.57 11.26 -5.39
C LEU A 272 4.75 12.45 -5.89
N ARG A 273 4.42 12.48 -7.19
CA ARG A 273 3.60 13.54 -7.77
C ARG A 273 2.21 13.55 -7.17
N GLU A 274 1.53 12.40 -7.16
CA GLU A 274 0.17 12.30 -6.62
C GLU A 274 0.13 12.60 -5.12
N TYR A 275 1.12 12.09 -4.38
CA TYR A 275 1.26 12.38 -2.96
C TYR A 275 1.42 13.88 -2.68
N LEU A 276 2.28 14.57 -3.43
CA LEU A 276 2.48 16.01 -3.27
C LEU A 276 1.23 16.82 -3.61
N ILE A 277 0.47 16.43 -4.63
CA ILE A 277 -0.83 17.06 -4.97
C ILE A 277 -1.78 16.97 -3.77
N HIS A 278 -2.00 15.77 -3.23
CA HIS A 278 -2.90 15.58 -2.10
C HIS A 278 -2.38 16.22 -0.81
N LEU A 279 -1.06 16.22 -0.60
CA LEU A 279 -0.46 16.88 0.56
C LEU A 279 -0.69 18.40 0.47
N GLN A 280 -0.66 18.96 -0.74
CA GLN A 280 -0.90 20.38 -0.98
C GLN A 280 -2.37 20.74 -0.73
N GLU A 281 -3.30 19.92 -1.20
CA GLU A 281 -4.73 20.06 -0.93
C GLU A 281 -5.03 19.96 0.57
N HIS A 282 -4.43 18.98 1.26
CA HIS A 282 -4.52 18.83 2.72
C HIS A 282 -4.00 20.07 3.44
N MET A 283 -2.84 20.60 3.02
CA MET A 283 -2.32 21.84 3.58
C MET A 283 -3.29 23.01 3.39
N ILE A 284 -3.86 23.20 2.19
CA ILE A 284 -4.77 24.33 1.91
C ILE A 284 -6.05 24.23 2.76
N THR A 285 -6.56 23.01 2.98
CA THR A 285 -7.81 22.78 3.69
C THR A 285 -7.67 22.80 5.22
N VAL A 286 -6.55 22.27 5.75
CA VAL A 286 -6.34 22.08 7.19
C VAL A 286 -5.45 23.17 7.81
N ILE A 287 -4.51 23.75 7.05
CA ILE A 287 -3.50 24.69 7.55
C ILE A 287 -3.80 26.10 7.02
N THR A 288 -4.15 27.05 7.90
CA THR A 288 -4.44 28.43 7.48
C THR A 288 -3.22 29.06 6.77
N PRO A 289 -3.36 29.58 5.53
CA PRO A 289 -2.23 30.07 4.69
C PRO A 289 -1.46 31.32 5.20
N SER A 290 -1.77 31.81 6.40
CA SER A 290 -1.33 33.12 6.89
C SER A 290 0.03 33.09 7.61
N THR A 291 0.63 31.94 7.87
CA THR A 291 1.99 31.85 8.44
C THR A 291 3.05 31.80 7.34
N SER A 292 4.19 32.47 7.55
CA SER A 292 5.31 32.46 6.60
C SER A 292 5.88 31.05 6.37
N GLY A 293 5.86 30.20 7.41
CA GLY A 293 6.26 28.80 7.32
C GLY A 293 5.39 27.98 6.34
N ALA A 294 4.06 28.11 6.44
CA ALA A 294 3.14 27.44 5.52
C ALA A 294 3.37 27.85 4.06
N ARG A 295 3.65 29.14 3.81
CA ARG A 295 3.97 29.64 2.46
C ARG A 295 5.25 29.05 1.90
N ASN A 296 6.30 28.94 2.71
CA ASN A 296 7.57 28.36 2.26
C ASN A 296 7.41 26.88 1.91
N ILE A 297 6.72 26.10 2.76
CA ILE A 297 6.43 24.68 2.48
C ILE A 297 5.63 24.54 1.18
N HIS A 298 4.60 25.37 0.99
CA HIS A 298 3.82 25.37 -0.25
C HIS A 298 4.68 25.65 -1.50
N VAL A 299 5.58 26.65 -1.44
CA VAL A 299 6.53 26.93 -2.54
C VAL A 299 7.45 25.74 -2.82
N MET A 300 7.88 25.01 -1.79
CA MET A 300 8.72 23.82 -1.96
C MET A 300 7.97 22.69 -2.65
N MET A 301 6.71 22.47 -2.27
CA MET A 301 5.85 21.48 -2.91
C MET A 301 5.63 21.79 -4.38
N GLU A 302 5.32 23.05 -4.71
CA GLU A 302 5.19 23.50 -6.09
C GLU A 302 6.47 23.27 -6.90
N LEU A 303 7.65 23.57 -6.34
CA LEU A 303 8.92 23.30 -7.00
C LEU A 303 9.17 21.80 -7.22
N LEU A 304 8.87 20.95 -6.23
CA LEU A 304 8.98 19.49 -6.36
C LEU A 304 8.02 18.97 -7.44
N LEU A 305 6.79 19.47 -7.49
CA LEU A 305 5.80 19.12 -8.50
C LEU A 305 6.25 19.54 -9.90
N ILE A 306 6.86 20.72 -10.05
CA ILE A 306 7.48 21.16 -11.32
C ILE A 306 8.59 20.19 -11.73
N ILE A 307 9.50 19.84 -10.81
CA ILE A 307 10.61 18.91 -11.10
C ILE A 307 10.08 17.53 -11.55
N LEU A 308 9.06 17.01 -10.87
CA LEU A 308 8.44 15.72 -11.21
C LEU A 308 7.67 15.78 -12.54
N SER A 309 7.00 16.91 -12.83
CA SER A 309 6.20 17.07 -14.05
C SER A 309 7.07 17.32 -15.30
N ASP A 310 8.18 18.03 -15.14
CA ASP A 310 9.13 18.31 -16.22
C ASP A 310 10.12 17.17 -16.46
N MET A 311 10.07 16.10 -15.66
CA MET A 311 10.99 14.97 -15.74
C MET A 311 10.80 14.21 -17.07
N PRO A 312 11.82 14.18 -17.95
CA PRO A 312 11.78 13.41 -19.19
C PRO A 312 11.59 11.91 -18.92
N LYS A 313 10.52 11.33 -19.46
CA LYS A 313 10.26 9.88 -19.39
C LYS A 313 11.26 9.05 -20.20
N ASP A 314 11.97 9.67 -21.15
CA ASP A 314 12.85 9.00 -22.14
C ASP A 314 14.37 9.21 -21.88
N PHE A 315 14.81 9.37 -20.64
CA PHE A 315 16.24 9.64 -20.37
C PHE A 315 17.18 8.50 -20.80
N ILE A 316 18.22 8.86 -21.55
CA ILE A 316 19.31 7.98 -22.01
C ILE A 316 20.29 7.62 -20.88
N HIS A 317 20.23 8.32 -19.74
CA HIS A 317 21.12 8.12 -18.58
C HIS A 317 20.31 7.82 -17.31
N HIS A 318 19.82 6.58 -17.21
CA HIS A 318 19.01 6.10 -16.09
C HIS A 318 19.63 6.37 -14.71
N ASP A 319 20.96 6.28 -14.56
CA ASP A 319 21.62 6.49 -13.26
C ASP A 319 21.45 7.92 -12.71
N LYS A 320 21.48 8.94 -13.57
CA LYS A 320 21.29 10.34 -13.13
C LYS A 320 19.83 10.63 -12.78
N LEU A 321 18.91 10.01 -13.50
CA LEU A 321 17.47 10.10 -13.22
C LEU A 321 17.16 9.49 -11.85
N PHE A 322 17.76 8.32 -11.56
CA PHE A 322 17.63 7.66 -10.27
C PHE A 322 18.19 8.52 -9.13
N ASP A 323 19.32 9.19 -9.34
CA ASP A 323 19.90 10.09 -8.34
C ASP A 323 19.03 11.31 -8.08
N LEU A 324 18.46 11.90 -9.14
CA LEU A 324 17.52 13.00 -9.01
C LEU A 324 16.28 12.56 -8.23
N LEU A 325 15.70 11.40 -8.57
CA LEU A 325 14.47 10.92 -7.97
C LEU A 325 14.66 10.51 -6.50
N ALA A 326 15.81 9.93 -6.17
CA ALA A 326 16.21 9.67 -4.79
C ALA A 326 16.29 10.98 -3.97
N ARG A 327 16.88 12.04 -4.54
CA ARG A 327 16.92 13.36 -3.90
C ARG A 327 15.52 13.96 -3.75
N VAL A 328 14.70 13.91 -4.80
CA VAL A 328 13.31 14.41 -4.76
C VAL A 328 12.50 13.66 -3.71
N GLY A 329 12.61 12.33 -3.63
CA GLY A 329 11.96 11.52 -2.60
C GLY A 329 12.40 11.90 -1.18
N ALA A 330 13.70 12.13 -0.96
CA ALA A 330 14.21 12.62 0.33
C ALA A 330 13.63 13.99 0.70
N LEU A 331 13.57 14.93 -0.24
CA LEU A 331 12.96 16.25 -0.01
C LEU A 331 11.46 16.16 0.24
N THR A 332 10.74 15.28 -0.47
CA THR A 332 9.31 15.03 -0.23
C THR A 332 9.06 14.46 1.17
N ARG A 333 9.94 13.61 1.67
CA ARG A 333 9.89 13.10 3.06
C ARG A 333 10.08 14.22 4.09
N GLU A 334 11.03 15.11 3.85
CA GLU A 334 11.25 16.29 4.71
C GLU A 334 10.02 17.21 4.69
N VAL A 335 9.50 17.54 3.51
CA VAL A 335 8.25 18.32 3.36
C VAL A 335 7.10 17.67 4.13
N SER A 336 6.90 16.36 3.97
CA SER A 336 5.86 15.61 4.69
C SER A 336 5.98 15.76 6.21
N THR A 337 7.20 15.66 6.73
CA THR A 337 7.48 15.85 8.16
C THR A 337 7.18 17.28 8.60
N LEU A 338 7.60 18.29 7.84
CA LEU A 338 7.32 19.69 8.14
C LEU A 338 5.82 20.00 8.15
N VAL A 339 5.05 19.40 7.23
CA VAL A 339 3.58 19.54 7.20
C VAL A 339 2.96 18.96 8.47
N ARG A 340 3.36 17.75 8.85
CA ARG A 340 2.88 17.09 10.08
C ARG A 340 3.22 17.90 11.33
N ASP A 341 4.46 18.35 11.46
CA ASP A 341 4.93 19.14 12.61
C ASP A 341 4.18 20.48 12.70
N LEU A 342 3.94 21.12 11.56
CA LEU A 342 3.14 22.34 11.49
C LEU A 342 1.68 22.10 11.89
N GLU A 343 1.08 21.01 11.44
CA GLU A 343 -0.30 20.63 11.78
C GLU A 343 -0.45 20.32 13.28
N GLU A 344 0.48 19.55 13.86
CA GLU A 344 0.53 19.26 15.29
C GLU A 344 0.68 20.54 16.13
N LYS A 345 1.56 21.43 15.72
CA LYS A 345 1.74 22.73 16.37
C LYS A 345 0.47 23.58 16.36
N LEU A 346 -0.30 23.57 15.27
CA LEU A 346 -1.56 24.31 15.19
C LEU A 346 -2.63 23.73 16.11
N ARG A 347 -2.60 22.42 16.39
CA ARG A 347 -3.46 21.76 17.39
C ARG A 347 -3.05 22.09 18.83
N ASN A 348 -1.75 22.15 19.12
CA ASN A 348 -1.21 22.23 20.49
C ASN A 348 -1.08 23.67 21.06
N LYS A 349 -2.07 24.55 20.86
CA LYS A 349 -2.04 26.00 21.19
C LYS A 349 -1.82 26.41 22.68
N GLU A 350 -1.42 25.54 23.60
CA GLU A 350 -1.21 25.88 25.03
C GLU A 350 0.26 25.71 25.47
N GLY A 351 0.93 26.81 25.86
CA GLY A 351 2.18 26.81 26.66
C GLY A 351 3.37 27.54 26.02
N ASN A 352 3.88 28.58 26.69
CA ASN A 352 4.44 29.75 26.00
C ASN A 352 5.98 29.78 25.81
N ASP A 353 6.72 28.69 26.06
CA ASP A 353 8.18 28.65 25.81
C ASP A 353 8.64 27.48 24.93
N GLN A 354 8.03 26.29 25.07
CA GLN A 354 8.30 25.13 24.20
C GLN A 354 7.90 25.42 22.74
N THR A 355 6.79 26.15 22.57
CA THR A 355 6.25 26.55 21.27
C THR A 355 7.23 27.43 20.48
N ASN A 356 8.01 28.27 21.13
CA ASN A 356 8.97 29.17 20.46
C ASN A 356 10.17 28.40 19.91
N ARG A 357 10.69 27.41 20.64
CA ARG A 357 11.80 26.57 20.20
C ARG A 357 11.42 25.69 19.01
N ALA A 358 10.29 24.99 19.09
CA ALA A 358 9.78 24.18 17.97
C ALA A 358 9.46 25.03 16.72
N THR A 359 9.08 26.30 16.90
CA THR A 359 8.90 27.24 15.77
C THR A 359 10.23 27.56 15.08
N LEU A 360 11.29 27.78 15.86
CA LEU A 360 12.62 28.08 15.32
C LEU A 360 13.20 26.86 14.58
N ASP A 361 13.09 25.67 15.17
CA ASP A 361 13.55 24.41 14.56
C ASP A 361 12.84 24.16 13.22
N LEU A 362 11.52 24.37 13.16
CA LEU A 362 10.75 24.26 11.91
C LEU A 362 11.22 25.27 10.84
N LEU A 363 11.51 26.51 11.23
CA LEU A 363 11.98 27.54 10.30
C LEU A 363 13.40 27.25 9.79
N GLU A 364 14.28 26.71 10.63
CA GLU A 364 15.63 26.29 10.23
C GLU A 364 15.57 25.15 9.21
N ASN A 365 14.74 24.14 9.46
CA ASN A 365 14.53 23.02 8.53
C ASN A 365 13.99 23.50 7.18
N ILE A 366 13.08 24.47 7.17
CA ILE A 366 12.58 25.11 5.94
C ILE A 366 13.73 25.81 5.19
N GLU A 367 14.59 26.58 5.85
CA GLU A 367 15.71 27.23 5.16
C GLU A 367 16.77 26.25 4.63
N LEU A 368 16.98 25.12 5.30
CA LEU A 368 17.83 24.03 4.81
C LEU A 368 17.22 23.39 3.56
N LEU A 369 15.94 23.00 3.63
CA LEU A 369 15.21 22.40 2.52
C LEU A 369 15.20 23.29 1.26
N LYS A 370 15.09 24.61 1.44
CA LYS A 370 15.15 25.58 0.34
C LYS A 370 16.51 25.56 -0.36
N LYS A 371 17.61 25.42 0.39
CA LYS A 371 18.97 25.30 -0.18
C LYS A 371 19.13 24.00 -0.96
N ASP A 372 18.62 22.90 -0.42
CA ASP A 372 18.68 21.59 -1.08
C ASP A 372 17.88 21.56 -2.38
N LEU A 373 16.69 22.16 -2.39
CA LEU A 373 15.90 22.33 -3.61
C LEU A 373 16.60 23.15 -4.68
N LYS A 374 17.27 24.25 -4.29
CA LYS A 374 18.07 25.05 -5.22
C LYS A 374 19.17 24.21 -5.85
N HIS A 375 19.82 23.33 -5.07
CA HIS A 375 20.84 22.43 -5.57
C HIS A 375 20.25 21.43 -6.58
N VAL A 376 19.14 20.76 -6.23
CA VAL A 376 18.45 19.79 -7.10
C VAL A 376 18.02 20.43 -8.42
N TYR A 377 17.44 21.63 -8.37
CA TYR A 377 17.01 22.37 -9.56
C TYR A 377 18.16 22.77 -10.47
N LEU A 378 19.32 23.14 -9.90
CA LEU A 378 20.51 23.46 -10.69
C LEU A 378 21.14 22.19 -11.31
N GLU A 379 21.17 21.07 -10.59
CA GLU A 379 21.63 19.79 -11.13
C GLU A 379 20.75 19.33 -12.31
N SER A 380 19.42 19.47 -12.21
CA SER A 380 18.50 19.08 -13.28
C SER A 380 18.68 19.93 -14.55
N LEU A 381 18.90 21.25 -14.40
CA LEU A 381 19.15 22.17 -15.52
C LEU A 381 20.50 21.96 -16.21
N LEU A 382 21.55 21.58 -15.46
CA LEU A 382 22.88 21.34 -16.01
C LEU A 382 23.01 19.96 -16.67
N GLY A 383 22.21 18.98 -16.24
CA GLY A 383 22.16 17.63 -16.81
C GLY A 383 21.41 17.53 -18.15
N GLY A 384 20.45 18.42 -18.42
CA GLY A 384 19.72 18.52 -19.68
C GLY A 384 20.35 19.54 -20.63
N LYS A 385 20.84 19.10 -21.81
CA LYS A 385 21.26 20.04 -22.86
C LYS A 385 20.10 21.02 -23.17
N ARG A 386 20.31 22.29 -22.83
CA ARG A 386 19.54 23.51 -23.22
C ARG A 386 18.15 23.24 -23.82
N LYS A 387 17.11 23.29 -22.99
CA LYS A 387 15.82 23.86 -23.43
C LYS A 387 15.49 25.04 -22.53
N ARG A 388 15.22 26.17 -23.18
CA ARG A 388 14.78 27.42 -22.56
C ARG A 388 13.43 27.16 -21.90
N VAL A 389 13.36 27.34 -20.59
CA VAL A 389 12.11 27.71 -19.91
C VAL A 389 12.32 29.08 -19.30
N CYS A 390 11.50 30.02 -19.74
CA CYS A 390 11.49 31.41 -19.31
C CYS A 390 11.05 31.53 -17.85
N GLY A 391 11.73 32.39 -17.10
CA GLY A 391 11.04 33.31 -16.19
C GLY A 391 10.52 32.75 -14.87
N LEU A 392 11.32 32.01 -14.11
CA LEU A 392 11.20 32.04 -12.64
C LEU A 392 12.40 32.75 -12.05
N LYS A 393 12.18 33.94 -11.52
CA LYS A 393 13.10 34.55 -10.54
C LYS A 393 12.68 34.03 -9.17
N LEU A 394 13.56 33.24 -8.55
CA LEU A 394 13.52 32.85 -7.14
C LEU A 394 13.68 34.06 -6.22
#